data_AF-A0AAW4N826-F1
#
_entry.id   AF-A0AAW4N826-F1
#
_cell.length_a   1.000
_cell.length_b   1.000
_cell.length_c   1.000
_cell.angle_alpha   90.00
_cell.angle_beta   90.00
_cell.angle_gamma   90.00
#
_symmetry.space_group_name_H-M   'P 1'
#
loop_
_entity.id
_entity.type
_entity.pdbx_description
1 polymer ?
#
loop_
_entity_poly.entity_id
_entity_poly.type
_entity_poly.pdbx_seq_one_letter_code
_entity_poly.pdbx_strand_id
1 'polypeptide(L)'
;MKKIFLFLFLLCNLLSVNAGELQRILASDTSTPTPEGCTKVVFVNGTSCAAIPSMVIKDASGETFVLVAKESNGAPYMYFIPNGKYTVVSMSNVKRCNTAKGELKNGDSFDVPSVGYFTLESKFDTPVVEYAKSYGPYPMHYEKAIPSGYSKIIVDSSKDYINGVVSLKRLSDGNLYRILGSATYYQQWYYFIPKGDYQVVSVGSDYKTKINGFTAYQGFKVTFLDSGSVAFSK
;
A
#
# COMPACT_ATOMS: atom_id res chain seq x y z
N MET A 1 35.26 38.31 46.90
CA MET A 1 35.07 36.88 46.62
C MET A 1 33.65 36.64 46.12
N LYS A 2 33.50 36.03 44.92
CA LYS A 2 32.44 35.09 44.48
C LYS A 2 30.96 35.52 44.66
N LYS A 3 30.05 35.48 43.68
CA LYS A 3 29.99 35.09 42.26
C LYS A 3 28.74 35.80 41.70
N ILE A 4 28.86 36.45 40.55
CA ILE A 4 27.72 36.94 39.75
C ILE A 4 27.05 35.71 39.13
N PHE A 5 25.77 35.49 39.42
CA PHE A 5 24.93 34.54 38.69
C PHE A 5 23.91 35.34 37.88
N LEU A 6 24.31 35.67 36.65
CA LEU A 6 23.42 36.21 35.62
C LEU A 6 22.62 35.02 35.08
N PHE A 7 21.40 34.81 35.59
CA PHE A 7 20.47 33.85 35.01
C PHE A 7 19.84 34.48 33.77
N LEU A 8 20.57 34.40 32.65
CA LEU A 8 20.04 34.71 31.32
C LEU A 8 19.06 33.59 30.96
N PHE A 9 17.81 33.70 31.40
CA PHE A 9 16.72 32.88 30.87
C PHE A 9 16.55 33.27 29.40
N LEU A 10 17.25 32.54 28.55
CA LEU A 10 17.03 32.49 27.11
C LEU A 10 15.57 32.04 26.96
N LEU A 11 14.67 33.01 26.80
CA LEU A 11 13.37 32.81 26.19
C LEU A 11 13.66 32.35 24.76
N CYS A 12 13.96 31.05 24.62
CA CYS A 12 13.70 30.32 23.40
C CYS A 12 12.20 30.46 23.21
N ASN A 13 11.83 31.49 22.45
CA ASN A 13 10.55 31.57 21.78
C ASN A 13 10.42 30.26 21.00
N LEU A 14 9.78 29.27 21.61
CA LEU A 14 9.01 28.26 20.91
C LEU A 14 7.89 29.02 20.23
N LEU A 15 8.23 29.72 19.15
CA LEU A 15 7.25 30.08 18.13
C LEU A 15 6.73 28.74 17.65
N SER A 16 5.56 28.36 18.15
CA SER A 16 4.70 27.43 17.44
C SER A 16 4.43 28.10 16.10
N VAL A 17 5.25 27.80 15.10
CA VAL A 17 5.02 28.18 13.72
C VAL A 17 3.75 27.44 13.34
N ASN A 18 2.64 28.17 13.31
CA ASN A 18 1.38 27.62 12.83
C ASN A 18 1.59 27.35 11.34
N ALA A 19 1.48 26.08 10.92
CA ALA A 19 1.64 25.76 9.53
C ALA A 19 0.40 26.26 8.77
N GLY A 20 0.61 27.02 7.70
CA GLY A 20 -0.46 27.38 6.77
C GLY A 20 -1.04 26.13 6.09
N GLU A 21 -2.31 26.20 5.70
CA GLU A 21 -2.99 25.11 4.99
C GLU A 21 -3.04 25.40 3.49
N LEU A 22 -2.46 24.52 2.70
CA LEU A 22 -2.55 24.58 1.24
C LEU A 22 -3.82 23.85 0.79
N GLN A 23 -4.60 24.50 -0.08
CA GLN A 23 -5.72 23.84 -0.73
C GLN A 23 -5.21 22.66 -1.57
N ARG A 24 -5.93 21.53 -1.50
CA ARG A 24 -5.64 20.33 -2.29
C ARG A 24 -6.90 19.73 -2.88
N ILE A 25 -6.74 19.05 -4.01
CA ILE A 25 -7.77 18.27 -4.71
C ILE A 25 -7.24 16.87 -5.03
N LEU A 26 -8.10 15.97 -5.48
CA LEU A 26 -7.65 14.72 -6.09
C LEU A 26 -7.10 15.00 -7.48
N ALA A 27 -6.02 14.33 -7.89
CA ALA A 27 -5.44 14.49 -9.22
C ALA A 27 -6.39 14.05 -10.37
N SER A 28 -7.47 13.33 -10.04
CA SER A 28 -8.55 12.99 -10.98
C SER A 28 -9.57 14.13 -11.18
N ASP A 29 -9.49 15.21 -10.42
CA ASP A 29 -10.35 16.39 -10.57
C ASP A 29 -9.88 17.24 -11.76
N THR A 30 -10.75 17.38 -12.75
CA THR A 30 -10.55 18.17 -13.97
C THR A 30 -11.32 19.48 -13.98
N SER A 31 -12.10 19.75 -12.94
CA SER A 31 -13.06 20.85 -12.84
C SER A 31 -12.55 22.04 -12.04
N THR A 32 -11.72 21.81 -11.02
CA THR A 32 -11.21 22.88 -10.16
C THR A 32 -10.11 23.67 -10.89
N PRO A 33 -10.31 24.98 -11.15
CA PRO A 33 -9.29 25.82 -11.77
C PRO A 33 -8.11 26.04 -10.82
N THR A 34 -6.91 26.21 -11.37
CA THR A 34 -5.75 26.59 -10.56
C THR A 34 -5.91 28.05 -10.13
N PRO A 35 -5.83 28.37 -8.83
CA PRO A 35 -5.82 29.76 -8.37
C PRO A 35 -4.68 30.55 -9.03
N GLU A 36 -4.91 31.84 -9.28
CA GLU A 36 -3.90 32.72 -9.86
C GLU A 36 -2.63 32.74 -8.98
N GLY A 37 -1.46 32.71 -9.62
CA GLY A 37 -0.17 32.69 -8.92
C GLY A 37 0.19 31.36 -8.26
N CYS A 38 -0.63 30.32 -8.37
CA CYS A 38 -0.35 28.98 -7.86
C CYS A 38 -0.01 27.99 -8.98
N THR A 39 0.70 26.93 -8.61
CA THR A 39 0.95 25.75 -9.46
C THR A 39 0.33 24.52 -8.83
N LYS A 40 -0.25 23.66 -9.69
CA LYS A 40 -0.71 22.32 -9.34
C LYS A 40 0.51 21.40 -9.17
N VAL A 41 0.76 20.93 -7.96
CA VAL A 41 1.87 20.01 -7.68
C VAL A 41 1.33 18.68 -7.15
N VAL A 42 1.62 17.60 -7.86
CA VAL A 42 1.16 16.26 -7.49
C VAL A 42 2.04 15.69 -6.38
N PHE A 43 1.43 15.18 -5.32
CA PHE A 43 2.12 14.60 -4.17
C PHE A 43 1.73 13.13 -4.02
N VAL A 44 2.53 12.23 -4.59
CA VAL A 44 2.20 10.80 -4.72
C VAL A 44 2.99 9.93 -3.74
N ASN A 45 2.27 9.02 -3.09
CA ASN A 45 2.88 7.90 -2.37
C ASN A 45 3.22 6.79 -3.38
N GLY A 46 4.50 6.64 -3.70
CA GLY A 46 5.02 5.67 -4.67
C GLY A 46 5.06 4.23 -4.14
N THR A 47 4.75 4.02 -2.86
CA THR A 47 4.80 2.69 -2.21
C THR A 47 3.47 2.36 -1.54
N SER A 48 3.06 1.08 -1.57
CA SER A 48 1.88 0.60 -0.85
C SER A 48 2.21 0.36 0.63
N CYS A 49 2.18 1.40 1.46
CA CYS A 49 2.46 1.30 2.89
C CYS A 49 1.39 2.01 3.73
N ALA A 50 1.11 1.48 4.93
CA ALA A 50 0.16 2.08 5.87
C ALA A 50 0.67 3.40 6.48
N ALA A 51 2.00 3.58 6.57
CA ALA A 51 2.58 4.82 7.06
C ALA A 51 2.56 5.87 5.94
N ILE A 52 1.67 6.85 6.06
CA ILE A 52 1.46 7.87 5.04
C ILE A 52 2.65 8.86 5.03
N PRO A 53 3.35 9.03 3.88
CA PRO A 53 4.39 10.04 3.72
C PRO A 53 3.88 11.47 3.90
N SER A 54 4.67 12.31 4.55
CA SER A 54 4.42 13.76 4.59
C SER A 54 5.71 14.57 4.54
N MET A 55 5.59 15.82 4.12
CA MET A 55 6.68 16.78 3.99
C MET A 55 6.24 18.13 4.53
N VAL A 56 7.09 18.76 5.32
CA VAL A 56 6.94 20.16 5.74
C VAL A 56 7.86 21.01 4.89
N ILE A 57 7.31 22.00 4.21
CA ILE A 57 8.06 22.98 3.43
C ILE A 57 7.94 24.36 4.08
N LYS A 58 8.89 25.24 3.80
CA LYS A 58 8.90 26.62 4.27
C LYS A 58 9.13 27.56 3.10
N ASP A 59 8.35 28.62 3.00
CA ASP A 59 8.52 29.64 1.98
C ASP A 59 9.65 30.64 2.33
N ALA A 60 9.80 31.68 1.51
CA ALA A 60 10.75 32.76 1.76
C ALA A 60 10.37 33.68 2.93
N SER A 61 9.09 33.76 3.30
CA SER A 61 8.61 34.56 4.43
C SER A 61 8.85 33.88 5.78
N GLY A 62 9.09 32.56 5.76
CA GLY A 62 9.26 31.72 6.93
C GLY A 62 8.01 30.94 7.31
N GLU A 63 6.91 31.10 6.57
CA GLU A 63 5.69 30.33 6.76
C GLU A 63 5.91 28.88 6.33
N THR A 64 5.41 27.94 7.14
CA THR A 64 5.54 26.51 6.87
C THR A 64 4.22 25.92 6.38
N PHE A 65 4.28 24.94 5.49
CA PHE A 65 3.13 24.22 4.97
C PHE A 65 3.36 22.72 5.06
N VAL A 66 2.30 21.96 5.32
CA VAL A 66 2.37 20.49 5.40
C VAL A 66 1.71 19.86 4.17
N LEU A 67 2.48 19.05 3.45
CA LEU A 67 1.98 18.21 2.37
C LEU A 67 1.90 16.78 2.89
N VAL A 68 0.71 16.21 2.83
CA VAL A 68 0.46 14.81 3.21
C VAL A 68 0.04 14.04 1.97
N ALA A 69 0.66 12.89 1.71
CA ALA A 69 0.28 12.04 0.61
C ALA A 69 -1.08 11.38 0.87
N LYS A 70 -1.77 10.95 -0.19
CA LYS A 70 -2.94 10.07 -0.02
C LYS A 70 -2.45 8.64 0.26
N GLU A 71 -3.26 7.86 0.97
CA GLU A 71 -3.10 6.40 1.04
C GLU A 71 -2.96 5.77 -0.35
N SER A 72 -2.22 4.68 -0.43
CA SER A 72 -1.99 3.93 -1.66
C SER A 72 -3.30 3.30 -2.14
N ASN A 73 -3.54 3.28 -3.46
CA ASN A 73 -4.77 2.81 -4.16
C ASN A 73 -5.84 3.89 -4.43
N GLY A 74 -5.43 5.01 -5.02
CA GLY A 74 -6.35 6.02 -5.57
C GLY A 74 -5.60 7.14 -6.26
N ALA A 75 -6.34 8.09 -6.84
CA ALA A 75 -5.73 9.30 -7.38
C ALA A 75 -4.98 10.06 -6.26
N PRO A 76 -3.72 10.47 -6.47
CA PRO A 76 -2.95 11.20 -5.46
C PRO A 76 -3.56 12.58 -5.18
N TYR A 77 -3.11 13.22 -4.11
CA TYR A 77 -3.42 14.63 -3.91
C TYR A 77 -2.61 15.52 -4.85
N MET A 78 -3.23 16.60 -5.26
CA MET A 78 -2.63 17.70 -5.99
C MET A 78 -2.81 18.97 -5.15
N TYR A 79 -1.71 19.59 -4.76
CA TYR A 79 -1.70 20.81 -3.96
C TYR A 79 -1.61 22.04 -4.86
N PHE A 80 -2.30 23.10 -4.50
CA PHE A 80 -2.09 24.43 -5.06
C PHE A 80 -1.02 25.13 -4.25
N ILE A 81 0.20 25.19 -4.81
CA ILE A 81 1.33 25.82 -4.13
C ILE A 81 1.59 27.18 -4.79
N PRO A 82 1.61 28.29 -4.04
CA PRO A 82 1.99 29.59 -4.58
C PRO A 82 3.38 29.53 -5.25
N ASN A 83 3.53 30.19 -6.39
CA ASN A 83 4.81 30.23 -7.09
C ASN A 83 5.85 30.95 -6.23
N GLY A 84 7.05 30.39 -6.16
CA GLY A 84 8.09 30.89 -5.28
C GLY A 84 9.12 29.83 -4.91
N LYS A 85 10.05 30.23 -4.06
CA LYS A 85 11.11 29.36 -3.56
C LYS A 85 10.73 28.80 -2.19
N TYR A 86 10.94 27.50 -2.03
CA TYR A 86 10.66 26.78 -0.81
C TYR A 86 11.86 25.96 -0.36
N THR A 87 11.96 25.73 0.95
CA THR A 87 12.93 24.83 1.57
C THR A 87 12.21 23.68 2.25
N VAL A 88 12.70 22.45 2.07
CA VAL A 88 12.22 21.28 2.81
C VAL A 88 12.68 21.39 4.26
N VAL A 89 11.75 21.52 5.20
CA VAL A 89 12.06 21.56 6.63
C VAL A 89 12.24 20.15 7.18
N SER A 90 11.28 19.27 6.88
CA SER A 90 11.32 17.89 7.33
C SER A 90 10.48 16.98 6.44
N MET A 91 10.82 15.70 6.44
CA MET A 91 10.03 14.64 5.82
C MET A 91 9.76 13.54 6.85
N SER A 92 8.50 13.10 6.93
CA SER A 92 8.06 12.03 7.83
C SER A 92 7.60 10.83 7.02
N ASN A 93 8.00 9.64 7.47
CA ASN A 93 7.73 8.36 6.80
C ASN A 93 8.33 8.25 5.39
N VAL A 94 9.30 9.10 5.03
CA VAL A 94 9.91 9.14 3.70
C VAL A 94 11.32 8.56 3.72
N LYS A 95 11.61 7.64 2.78
CA LYS A 95 12.95 7.15 2.44
C LYS A 95 13.60 7.99 1.37
N ARG A 96 12.84 8.33 0.33
CA ARG A 96 13.26 9.14 -0.82
C ARG A 96 12.11 10.01 -1.32
N CYS A 97 12.44 11.20 -1.79
CA CYS A 97 11.50 12.12 -2.43
C CYS A 97 12.06 12.51 -3.79
N ASN A 98 11.53 11.91 -4.86
CA ASN A 98 11.98 12.16 -6.22
C ASN A 98 11.16 13.26 -6.89
N THR A 99 11.84 14.15 -7.61
CA THR A 99 11.24 15.20 -8.44
C THR A 99 11.81 15.15 -9.85
N ALA A 100 11.25 15.95 -10.77
CA ALA A 100 11.84 16.16 -12.10
C ALA A 100 13.28 16.74 -12.08
N LYS A 101 13.74 17.27 -10.94
CA LYS A 101 15.06 17.88 -10.75
C LYS A 101 16.00 17.02 -9.89
N GLY A 102 15.60 15.82 -9.53
CA GLY A 102 16.36 14.90 -8.68
C GLY A 102 15.71 14.64 -7.32
N GLU A 103 16.45 13.97 -6.45
CA GLU A 103 16.01 13.62 -5.10
C GLU A 103 16.16 14.83 -4.17
N LEU A 104 15.09 15.15 -3.42
CA LEU A 104 15.11 16.17 -2.36
C LEU A 104 15.31 15.54 -0.98
N LYS A 105 16.03 16.27 -0.13
CA LYS A 105 16.32 15.95 1.27
C LYS A 105 15.97 17.12 2.19
N ASN A 106 15.98 16.89 3.49
CA ASN A 106 15.80 17.97 4.48
C ASN A 106 16.88 19.03 4.30
N GLY A 107 16.48 20.30 4.23
CA GLY A 107 17.34 21.45 3.96
C GLY A 107 17.46 21.83 2.49
N ASP A 108 17.07 20.95 1.55
CA ASP A 108 17.11 21.28 0.13
C ASP A 108 16.05 22.32 -0.22
N SER A 109 16.35 23.14 -1.23
CA SER A 109 15.43 24.13 -1.76
C SER A 109 14.96 23.75 -3.16
N PHE A 110 13.73 24.12 -3.47
CA PHE A 110 13.14 23.97 -4.79
C PHE A 110 12.30 25.19 -5.14
N ASP A 111 12.11 25.41 -6.44
CA ASP A 111 11.27 26.50 -6.95
C ASP A 111 9.98 25.93 -7.53
N VAL A 112 8.87 26.61 -7.29
CA VAL A 112 7.58 26.40 -7.94
C VAL A 112 7.44 27.53 -8.97
N PRO A 113 7.22 27.22 -10.26
CA PRO A 113 6.61 26.01 -10.84
C PRO A 113 7.58 24.88 -11.27
N SER A 114 8.87 24.98 -10.98
CA SER A 114 9.89 24.05 -11.50
C SER A 114 9.67 22.58 -11.10
N VAL A 115 8.96 22.34 -10.00
CA VAL A 115 8.52 21.02 -9.54
C VAL A 115 7.02 20.82 -9.80
N GLY A 116 6.69 19.91 -10.73
CA GLY A 116 5.29 19.55 -11.03
C GLY A 116 4.78 18.33 -10.25
N TYR A 117 5.69 17.51 -9.71
CA TYR A 117 5.35 16.31 -8.97
C TYR A 117 6.44 15.96 -7.94
N PHE A 118 6.02 15.29 -6.86
CA PHE A 118 6.86 14.62 -5.88
C PHE A 118 6.44 13.15 -5.79
N THR A 119 7.38 12.24 -6.02
CA THR A 119 7.19 10.80 -5.82
C THR A 119 7.91 10.36 -4.56
N LEU A 120 7.14 9.95 -3.55
CA LEU A 120 7.65 9.61 -2.23
C LEU A 120 7.77 8.10 -2.09
N GLU A 121 8.94 7.59 -1.72
CA GLU A 121 9.12 6.22 -1.26
C GLU A 121 9.00 6.19 0.27
N SER A 122 8.17 5.31 0.81
CA SER A 122 8.06 5.14 2.27
C SER A 122 9.35 4.56 2.85
N LYS A 123 9.72 5.00 4.06
CA LYS A 123 10.81 4.38 4.85
C LYS A 123 10.42 3.06 5.49
N PHE A 124 9.13 2.74 5.49
CA PHE A 124 8.61 1.46 5.93
C PHE A 124 8.28 0.63 4.70
N ASP A 125 8.65 -0.64 4.75
CA ASP A 125 8.33 -1.56 3.68
C ASP A 125 6.81 -1.75 3.56
N THR A 126 6.35 -2.07 2.35
CA THR A 126 5.00 -2.58 2.14
C THR A 126 4.78 -3.77 3.08
N PRO A 127 3.68 -3.84 3.85
CA PRO A 127 3.39 -5.00 4.68
C PRO A 127 3.42 -6.26 3.80
N VAL A 128 4.36 -7.15 4.07
CA VAL A 128 4.39 -8.45 3.41
C VAL A 128 3.19 -9.22 3.96
N VAL A 129 2.24 -9.55 3.10
CA VAL A 129 1.16 -10.46 3.48
C VAL A 129 1.77 -11.85 3.63
N GLU A 130 2.03 -12.24 4.87
CA GLU A 130 2.52 -13.57 5.18
C GLU A 130 1.40 -14.60 5.06
N TYR A 131 1.62 -15.58 4.19
CA TYR A 131 0.74 -16.73 4.07
C TYR A 131 1.31 -17.88 4.88
N ALA A 132 0.46 -18.50 5.69
CA ALA A 132 0.77 -19.76 6.34
C ALA A 132 1.07 -20.84 5.29
N LYS A 133 1.93 -21.78 5.66
CA LYS A 133 2.37 -22.86 4.79
C LYS A 133 1.19 -23.74 4.36
N SER A 134 0.91 -23.79 3.06
CA SER A 134 0.18 -24.87 2.40
C SER A 134 1.15 -25.93 1.89
N TYR A 135 0.70 -27.18 1.77
CA TYR A 135 1.45 -28.20 1.03
C TYR A 135 0.96 -28.23 -0.41
N GLY A 136 1.89 -28.34 -1.37
CA GLY A 136 1.60 -28.29 -2.80
C GLY A 136 2.09 -26.98 -3.46
N PRO A 137 1.74 -26.74 -4.73
CA PRO A 137 0.83 -27.55 -5.54
C PRO A 137 1.44 -28.91 -5.91
N TYR A 138 0.63 -29.96 -5.89
CA TYR A 138 0.99 -31.30 -6.36
C TYR A 138 0.16 -31.66 -7.60
N PRO A 139 0.77 -32.29 -8.63
CA PRO A 139 0.00 -32.78 -9.77
C PRO A 139 -0.88 -33.97 -9.35
N MET A 140 -2.04 -34.12 -9.97
CA MET A 140 -3.02 -35.15 -9.56
C MET A 140 -2.52 -36.60 -9.63
N HIS A 141 -1.59 -36.91 -10.54
CA HIS A 141 -1.00 -38.25 -10.66
C HIS A 141 -0.01 -38.59 -9.53
N TYR A 142 0.36 -37.61 -8.73
CA TYR A 142 1.24 -37.82 -7.59
C TYR A 142 0.39 -37.99 -6.32
N GLU A 143 0.32 -39.21 -5.79
CA GLU A 143 -0.43 -39.49 -4.57
C GLU A 143 0.41 -39.20 -3.32
N LYS A 144 0.16 -38.05 -2.67
CA LYS A 144 0.63 -37.79 -1.31
C LYS A 144 -0.44 -38.22 -0.31
N ALA A 145 -0.03 -38.87 0.78
CA ALA A 145 -0.87 -39.04 1.94
C ALA A 145 -1.31 -37.67 2.48
N ILE A 146 -2.60 -37.53 2.79
CA ILE A 146 -3.17 -36.29 3.33
C ILE A 146 -2.63 -36.12 4.76
N PRO A 147 -1.95 -35.02 5.09
CA PRO A 147 -1.51 -34.76 6.46
C PRO A 147 -2.70 -34.74 7.44
N SER A 148 -2.51 -35.27 8.64
CA SER A 148 -3.55 -35.27 9.67
C SER A 148 -4.02 -33.85 9.95
N GLY A 149 -5.34 -33.63 9.95
CA GLY A 149 -5.94 -32.31 10.16
C GLY A 149 -5.95 -31.39 8.94
N TYR A 150 -5.64 -31.90 7.74
CA TYR A 150 -5.69 -31.13 6.49
C TYR A 150 -6.79 -31.63 5.53
N SER A 151 -7.28 -30.71 4.70
CA SER A 151 -8.18 -30.96 3.57
C SER A 151 -7.40 -31.01 2.26
N LYS A 152 -7.80 -31.88 1.33
CA LYS A 152 -7.30 -31.88 -0.05
C LYS A 152 -8.11 -30.91 -0.91
N ILE A 153 -7.49 -29.83 -1.37
CA ILE A 153 -8.13 -28.83 -2.23
C ILE A 153 -7.71 -29.06 -3.66
N ILE A 154 -8.63 -29.54 -4.49
CA ILE A 154 -8.40 -29.76 -5.92
C ILE A 154 -8.58 -28.42 -6.63
N VAL A 155 -7.61 -28.06 -7.45
CA VAL A 155 -7.62 -26.84 -8.23
C VAL A 155 -7.75 -27.22 -9.70
N ASP A 156 -8.85 -26.80 -10.32
CA ASP A 156 -8.99 -26.84 -11.77
C ASP A 156 -8.20 -25.68 -12.36
N SER A 157 -7.17 -26.01 -13.14
CA SER A 157 -6.27 -25.03 -13.70
C SER A 157 -5.79 -25.42 -15.08
N SER A 158 -5.98 -24.52 -16.05
CA SER A 158 -5.39 -24.65 -17.38
C SER A 158 -4.29 -23.59 -17.56
N LYS A 159 -3.59 -23.66 -18.71
CA LYS A 159 -2.66 -22.61 -19.16
C LYS A 159 -3.31 -21.20 -19.20
N ASP A 160 -4.64 -21.13 -19.24
CA ASP A 160 -5.38 -19.86 -19.30
C ASP A 160 -5.58 -19.22 -17.91
N TYR A 161 -5.26 -19.96 -16.84
CA TYR A 161 -5.50 -19.60 -15.43
C TYR A 161 -4.22 -19.54 -14.58
N ILE A 162 -3.04 -19.39 -15.21
CA ILE A 162 -1.73 -19.35 -14.55
C ILE A 162 -1.65 -18.29 -13.43
N ASN A 163 -2.37 -17.17 -13.59
CA ASN A 163 -2.42 -16.08 -12.62
C ASN A 163 -3.67 -16.13 -11.73
N GLY A 164 -4.46 -17.21 -11.80
CA GLY A 164 -5.60 -17.41 -10.92
C GLY A 164 -5.13 -17.45 -9.47
N VAL A 165 -5.75 -16.65 -8.62
CA VAL A 165 -5.39 -16.59 -7.20
C VAL A 165 -6.61 -16.35 -6.35
N VAL A 166 -6.70 -17.09 -5.24
CA VAL A 166 -7.64 -16.81 -4.16
C VAL A 166 -6.89 -16.82 -2.84
N SER A 167 -7.14 -15.79 -2.04
CA SER A 167 -6.58 -15.66 -0.69
C SER A 167 -7.69 -15.97 0.33
N LEU A 168 -7.40 -16.86 1.27
CA LEU A 168 -8.34 -17.39 2.25
C LEU A 168 -7.83 -17.07 3.66
N LYS A 169 -8.69 -16.55 4.53
CA LYS A 169 -8.41 -16.40 5.96
C LYS A 169 -9.13 -17.50 6.71
N ARG A 170 -8.39 -18.33 7.45
CA ARG A 170 -8.99 -19.34 8.33
C ARG A 170 -9.59 -18.63 9.54
N LEU A 171 -10.83 -18.95 9.88
CA LEU A 171 -11.57 -18.23 10.92
C LEU A 171 -11.11 -18.59 12.34
N SER A 172 -10.56 -19.78 12.55
CA SER A 172 -10.16 -20.24 13.88
C SER A 172 -8.89 -19.57 14.42
N ASP A 173 -7.95 -19.21 13.55
CA ASP A 173 -6.63 -18.68 13.93
C ASP A 173 -6.25 -17.40 13.19
N GLY A 174 -7.04 -16.98 12.19
CA GLY A 174 -6.79 -15.79 11.40
C GLY A 174 -5.68 -15.94 10.35
N ASN A 175 -5.08 -17.13 10.22
CA ASN A 175 -4.00 -17.37 9.27
C ASN A 175 -4.48 -17.24 7.83
N LEU A 176 -3.63 -16.65 6.99
CA LEU A 176 -3.88 -16.50 5.57
C LEU A 176 -3.29 -17.67 4.79
N TYR A 177 -4.04 -18.19 3.83
CA TYR A 177 -3.64 -19.24 2.91
C TYR A 177 -3.89 -18.76 1.49
N ARG A 178 -3.07 -19.21 0.56
CA ARG A 178 -3.20 -18.84 -0.85
C ARG A 178 -3.31 -20.10 -1.68
N ILE A 179 -4.34 -20.15 -2.52
CA ILE A 179 -4.50 -21.18 -3.55
C ILE A 179 -4.25 -20.50 -4.89
N LEU A 180 -3.31 -21.05 -5.65
CA LEU A 180 -2.92 -20.55 -6.95
C LEU A 180 -3.44 -21.47 -8.04
N GLY A 181 -3.80 -20.88 -9.17
CA GLY A 181 -3.82 -21.58 -10.45
C GLY A 181 -2.42 -22.10 -10.77
N SER A 182 -2.38 -23.22 -11.48
CA SER A 182 -1.17 -23.86 -11.97
C SER A 182 -0.45 -22.98 -12.99
N ALA A 183 0.84 -22.73 -12.76
CA ALA A 183 1.77 -22.17 -13.74
C ALA A 183 2.29 -23.21 -14.76
N THR A 184 1.70 -24.40 -14.79
CA THR A 184 2.13 -25.53 -15.61
C THR A 184 1.02 -25.98 -16.54
N TYR A 185 1.37 -26.70 -17.61
CA TYR A 185 0.45 -27.22 -18.62
C TYR A 185 -0.51 -28.34 -18.14
N TYR A 186 -0.50 -28.70 -16.86
CA TYR A 186 -1.35 -29.76 -16.31
C TYR A 186 -2.70 -29.20 -15.85
N GLN A 187 -3.77 -29.89 -16.22
CA GLN A 187 -5.16 -29.44 -16.07
C GLN A 187 -5.67 -29.38 -14.62
N GLN A 188 -5.14 -30.21 -13.72
CA GLN A 188 -5.59 -30.27 -12.33
C GLN A 188 -4.43 -30.54 -11.37
N TRP A 189 -4.48 -29.85 -10.24
CA TRP A 189 -3.50 -29.93 -9.15
C TRP A 189 -4.23 -29.97 -7.83
N TYR A 190 -3.51 -30.21 -6.74
CA TYR A 190 -4.08 -30.05 -5.41
C TYR A 190 -3.11 -29.45 -4.40
N TYR A 191 -3.71 -28.84 -3.38
CA TYR A 191 -3.05 -28.37 -2.19
C TYR A 191 -3.57 -29.13 -0.97
N PHE A 192 -2.77 -29.16 0.11
CA PHE A 192 -3.29 -29.41 1.45
C PHE A 192 -3.27 -28.12 2.26
N ILE A 193 -4.43 -27.74 2.80
CA ILE A 193 -4.59 -26.69 3.81
C ILE A 193 -5.30 -27.27 5.03
N PRO A 194 -5.18 -26.70 6.24
CA PRO A 194 -5.87 -27.21 7.41
C PRO A 194 -7.39 -27.32 7.22
N LYS A 195 -8.03 -28.29 7.89
CA LYS A 195 -9.49 -28.36 7.93
C LYS A 195 -10.08 -27.16 8.67
N GLY A 196 -11.27 -26.74 8.28
CA GLY A 196 -12.07 -25.77 9.03
C GLY A 196 -12.75 -24.73 8.16
N ASP A 197 -13.18 -23.65 8.82
CA ASP A 197 -13.92 -22.56 8.19
C ASP A 197 -12.99 -21.44 7.74
N TYR A 198 -13.27 -20.92 6.55
CA TYR A 198 -12.50 -19.90 5.87
C TYR A 198 -13.39 -18.78 5.37
N GLN A 199 -12.80 -17.59 5.25
CA GLN A 199 -13.35 -16.45 4.54
C GLN A 199 -12.43 -16.06 3.39
N VAL A 200 -12.99 -15.80 2.21
CA VAL A 200 -12.26 -15.27 1.06
C VAL A 200 -11.88 -13.81 1.35
N VAL A 201 -10.58 -13.52 1.32
CA VAL A 201 -10.03 -12.17 1.52
C VAL A 201 -9.90 -11.44 0.20
N SER A 202 -9.48 -12.13 -0.84
CA SER A 202 -9.37 -11.58 -2.17
C SER A 202 -9.47 -12.67 -3.24
N VAL A 203 -9.99 -12.26 -4.39
CA VAL A 203 -9.96 -13.01 -5.65
C VAL A 203 -9.12 -12.19 -6.63
N GLY A 204 -8.29 -12.83 -7.44
CA GLY A 204 -7.53 -12.15 -8.49
C GLY A 204 -8.45 -11.36 -9.42
N SER A 205 -8.11 -10.11 -9.71
CA SER A 205 -8.97 -9.16 -10.46
C SER A 205 -9.44 -9.69 -11.81
N ASP A 206 -8.61 -10.51 -12.45
CA ASP A 206 -8.82 -10.95 -13.83
C ASP A 206 -9.58 -12.27 -13.93
N TYR A 207 -10.05 -12.81 -12.79
CA TYR A 207 -10.65 -14.14 -12.73
C TYR A 207 -11.91 -14.17 -11.87
N LYS A 208 -12.93 -14.86 -12.38
CA LYS A 208 -14.02 -15.40 -11.57
C LYS A 208 -13.51 -16.65 -10.87
N THR A 209 -13.82 -16.78 -9.59
CA THR A 209 -13.45 -17.97 -8.80
C THR A 209 -14.69 -18.68 -8.32
N LYS A 210 -14.70 -20.01 -8.41
CA LYS A 210 -15.67 -20.85 -7.73
C LYS A 210 -14.96 -21.68 -6.66
N ILE A 211 -15.58 -21.78 -5.49
CA ILE A 211 -15.13 -22.67 -4.41
C ILE A 211 -16.26 -23.65 -4.11
N ASN A 212 -15.99 -24.94 -4.16
CA ASN A 212 -16.98 -26.01 -4.02
C ASN A 212 -18.20 -25.80 -4.94
N GLY A 213 -17.98 -25.26 -6.14
CA GLY A 213 -19.02 -24.98 -7.14
C GLY A 213 -19.74 -23.63 -7.00
N PHE A 214 -19.57 -22.91 -5.88
CA PHE A 214 -20.21 -21.62 -5.64
C PHE A 214 -19.31 -20.46 -6.03
N THR A 215 -19.88 -19.40 -6.61
CA THR A 215 -19.14 -18.17 -6.93
C THR A 215 -18.58 -17.54 -5.67
N ALA A 216 -17.27 -17.44 -5.60
CA ALA A 216 -16.53 -16.81 -4.51
C ALA A 216 -16.29 -15.33 -4.81
N TYR A 217 -16.44 -14.52 -3.77
CA TYR A 217 -16.19 -13.07 -3.76
C TYR A 217 -15.58 -12.70 -2.41
N GLN A 218 -14.99 -11.51 -2.29
CA GLN A 218 -14.44 -11.05 -1.02
C GLN A 218 -15.52 -11.08 0.09
N GLY A 219 -15.22 -11.76 1.18
CA GLY A 219 -16.13 -11.99 2.30
C GLY A 219 -16.88 -13.32 2.26
N PHE A 220 -16.87 -14.05 1.14
CA PHE A 220 -17.50 -15.37 0.99
C PHE A 220 -16.94 -16.36 2.02
N LYS A 221 -17.80 -17.14 2.67
CA LYS A 221 -17.41 -18.13 3.69
C LYS A 221 -17.53 -19.55 3.15
N VAL A 222 -16.58 -20.41 3.51
CA VAL A 222 -16.52 -21.80 3.07
C VAL A 222 -15.90 -22.69 4.13
N THR A 223 -16.40 -23.92 4.25
CA THR A 223 -15.83 -24.95 5.11
C THR A 223 -15.11 -25.99 4.25
N PHE A 224 -13.88 -26.32 4.63
CA PHE A 224 -13.13 -27.45 4.07
C PHE A 224 -13.02 -28.55 5.13
N LEU A 225 -13.65 -29.70 4.85
CA LEU A 225 -13.59 -30.90 5.70
C LEU A 225 -12.50 -31.84 5.16
N ASP A 226 -12.85 -32.92 4.48
CA ASP A 226 -11.83 -33.84 3.92
C ASP A 226 -11.30 -33.37 2.57
N SER A 227 -12.15 -32.70 1.78
CA SER A 227 -11.80 -32.20 0.46
C SER A 227 -12.54 -30.91 0.12
N GLY A 228 -12.05 -30.22 -0.90
CA GLY A 228 -12.73 -29.10 -1.54
C GLY A 228 -12.23 -28.90 -2.96
N SER A 229 -12.85 -27.97 -3.67
CA SER A 229 -12.42 -27.56 -5.00
C SER A 229 -12.35 -26.05 -5.16
N VAL A 230 -11.38 -25.61 -5.96
CA VAL A 230 -11.24 -24.23 -6.42
C VAL A 230 -11.12 -24.26 -7.94
N ALA A 231 -11.91 -23.45 -8.63
CA ALA A 231 -11.85 -23.32 -10.09
C ALA A 231 -11.77 -21.84 -10.46
N PHE A 232 -10.94 -21.55 -11.47
CA PHE A 232 -10.79 -20.21 -12.03
C PHE A 232 -11.39 -20.16 -13.43
N SER A 233 -12.00 -19.03 -13.78
CA SER A 233 -12.40 -18.73 -15.16
C SER A 233 -12.18 -17.25 -15.44
N LYS A 234 -12.04 -16.88 -16.72
CA LYS A 234 -12.16 -15.47 -17.13
C LYS A 234 -13.63 -15.02 -17.11
#